data_AF-A0A850B444-F1
#
_entry.id   AF-A0A850B444-F1
#
_cell.length_a   1.000
_cell.length_b   1.000
_cell.length_c   1.000
_cell.angle_alpha   90.00
_cell.angle_beta   90.00
_cell.angle_gamma   90.00
#
_symmetry.space_group_name_H-M   'P 1'
#
loop_
_entity.id
_entity.type
_entity.pdbx_description
1 polymer ?
#
loop_
_entity_poly.entity_id
_entity_poly.type
_entity_poly.pdbx_seq_one_letter_code
_entity_poly.pdbx_strand_id
1 'polypeptide(L)'
;MSDPKNPTPGDLHIDASDIAVVDLTPEHLQTLTKLRAGFEKAVANIGRLTPAQLKAAGINADDAAEISALAAEHKRISALLEASAKMTELLHETRMDRGHTIATRLAEATGQAKRRAERSPNGAEILGPLTDLLQYQLGPANKGAATKAKAKAGPEKISDTSPVEA
;
A
#
# COMPACT_ATOMS: atom_id res chain seq x y z
N MET A 1 -25.99 -5.80 -3.95
CA MET A 1 -24.66 -6.10 -3.36
C MET A 1 -23.86 -6.77 -4.44
N SER A 2 -22.60 -6.36 -4.61
CA SER A 2 -21.64 -7.04 -5.50
C SER A 2 -21.46 -8.49 -5.05
N ASP A 3 -21.25 -9.40 -6.01
CA ASP A 3 -20.87 -10.78 -5.72
C ASP A 3 -19.42 -10.78 -5.19
N PRO A 4 -19.14 -11.21 -3.95
CA PRO A 4 -17.78 -11.21 -3.40
C PRO A 4 -16.77 -12.02 -4.22
N LYS A 5 -17.24 -13.00 -5.00
CA LYS A 5 -16.43 -13.81 -5.92
C LYS A 5 -16.21 -13.14 -7.27
N ASN A 6 -16.82 -12.00 -7.55
CA ASN A 6 -16.60 -11.21 -8.75
C ASN A 6 -16.53 -9.73 -8.38
N PRO A 7 -15.55 -9.33 -7.55
CA PRO A 7 -15.51 -7.98 -7.00
C PRO A 7 -15.16 -6.97 -8.09
N THR A 8 -15.68 -5.77 -7.90
CA THR A 8 -15.39 -4.59 -8.68
C THR A 8 -14.55 -3.60 -7.88
N PRO A 9 -13.73 -2.75 -8.52
CA PRO A 9 -12.97 -1.73 -7.81
C PRO A 9 -13.88 -0.85 -6.94
N GLY A 10 -13.62 -0.85 -5.63
CA GLY A 10 -14.42 -0.14 -4.62
C GLY A 10 -15.24 -1.06 -3.70
N ASP A 11 -15.37 -2.34 -4.04
CA ASP A 11 -15.98 -3.32 -3.14
C ASP A 11 -15.12 -3.52 -1.88
N LEU A 12 -15.80 -3.60 -0.73
CA LEU A 12 -15.15 -3.76 0.58
C LEU A 12 -15.02 -5.23 1.02
N HIS A 13 -15.52 -6.16 0.20
CA HIS A 13 -15.46 -7.60 0.46
C HIS A 13 -14.98 -8.30 -0.81
N ILE A 14 -13.83 -8.96 -0.70
CA ILE A 14 -13.17 -9.70 -1.77
C ILE A 14 -13.01 -11.13 -1.29
N ASP A 15 -13.67 -12.08 -1.95
CA ASP A 15 -13.49 -13.51 -1.71
C ASP A 15 -12.55 -14.08 -2.78
N ALA A 16 -11.42 -14.65 -2.35
CA ALA A 16 -10.46 -15.35 -3.19
C ALA A 16 -10.22 -16.79 -2.70
N SER A 17 -11.15 -17.33 -1.89
CA SER A 17 -11.05 -18.69 -1.33
C SER A 17 -11.06 -19.80 -2.39
N ASP A 18 -11.51 -19.47 -3.61
CA ASP A 18 -11.54 -20.37 -4.76
C ASP A 18 -10.18 -20.50 -5.50
N ILE A 19 -9.20 -19.67 -5.18
CA ILE A 19 -7.93 -19.59 -5.93
C ILE A 19 -6.79 -20.25 -5.16
N ALA A 20 -6.05 -21.12 -5.84
CA ALA A 20 -4.81 -21.69 -5.34
C ALA A 20 -3.68 -20.65 -5.42
N VAL A 21 -3.41 -19.95 -4.32
CA VAL A 21 -2.31 -18.98 -4.25
C VAL A 21 -0.98 -19.71 -4.18
N VAL A 22 -0.03 -19.28 -5.02
CA VAL A 22 1.34 -19.82 -5.05
C VAL A 22 2.30 -18.75 -4.53
N ASP A 23 3.15 -19.13 -3.58
CA ASP A 23 4.27 -18.30 -3.13
C ASP A 23 5.50 -18.60 -3.99
N LEU A 24 5.98 -17.58 -4.70
CA LEU A 24 7.09 -17.70 -5.65
C LEU A 24 8.28 -16.89 -5.16
N THR A 25 9.46 -17.53 -5.08
CA THR A 25 10.70 -16.81 -4.76
C THR A 25 11.11 -15.89 -5.92
N PRO A 26 11.91 -14.83 -5.65
CA PRO A 26 12.44 -13.98 -6.70
C PRO A 26 13.20 -14.73 -7.80
N GLU A 27 13.91 -15.81 -7.46
CA GLU A 27 14.64 -16.64 -8.41
C GLU A 27 13.69 -17.41 -9.34
N HIS A 28 12.60 -17.96 -8.79
CA HIS A 28 11.59 -18.66 -9.59
C HIS A 28 10.86 -17.68 -10.52
N LEU A 29 10.57 -16.45 -10.07
CA LEU A 29 9.96 -15.43 -10.93
C LEU A 29 10.78 -15.14 -12.20
N GLN A 30 12.11 -15.23 -12.13
CA GLN A 30 12.99 -14.99 -13.28
C GLN A 30 12.92 -16.10 -14.32
N THR A 31 12.54 -17.32 -13.93
CA THR A 31 12.44 -18.46 -14.86
C THR A 31 11.08 -18.54 -15.55
N LEU A 32 10.08 -17.77 -15.09
CA LEU A 32 8.74 -17.79 -15.68
C LEU A 32 8.72 -17.12 -17.05
N THR A 33 8.05 -17.78 -18.00
CA THR A 33 7.82 -17.21 -19.33
C THR A 33 6.76 -16.11 -19.23
N LYS A 34 7.09 -14.92 -19.75
CA LYS A 34 6.17 -13.79 -19.78
C LYS A 34 5.06 -14.03 -20.82
N LEU A 35 3.81 -13.89 -20.40
CA LEU A 35 2.69 -13.78 -21.33
C LEU A 35 2.88 -12.54 -22.21
N ARG A 36 2.62 -12.70 -23.51
CA ARG A 36 2.74 -11.61 -24.48
C ARG A 36 1.42 -10.87 -24.62
N ALA A 37 1.49 -9.60 -25.02
CA ALA A 37 0.30 -8.83 -25.38
C ALA A 37 -0.50 -9.56 -26.48
N GLY A 38 -1.82 -9.58 -26.33
CA GLY A 38 -2.73 -10.24 -27.27
C GLY A 38 -2.99 -11.73 -27.01
N PHE A 39 -2.45 -12.32 -25.93
CA PHE A 39 -2.69 -13.72 -25.59
C PHE A 39 -4.20 -14.04 -25.46
N GLU A 40 -5.02 -13.12 -24.96
CA GLU A 40 -6.47 -13.29 -24.83
C GLU A 40 -7.14 -13.59 -26.17
N LYS A 41 -6.70 -12.89 -27.24
CA LYS A 41 -7.21 -13.13 -28.59
C LYS A 41 -6.75 -14.50 -29.11
N ALA A 42 -5.52 -14.90 -28.79
CA ALA A 42 -5.00 -16.21 -29.17
C ALA A 42 -5.76 -17.35 -28.46
N VAL A 43 -5.99 -17.24 -27.15
CA VAL A 43 -6.82 -18.19 -26.39
C VAL A 43 -8.24 -18.23 -26.94
N ALA A 44 -8.85 -17.07 -27.19
CA ALA A 44 -10.20 -17.01 -27.76
C ALA A 44 -10.29 -17.65 -29.15
N ASN A 45 -9.23 -17.57 -29.96
CA ASN A 45 -9.16 -18.26 -31.25
C ASN A 45 -9.11 -19.78 -31.06
N ILE A 46 -8.30 -20.29 -30.13
CA ILE A 46 -8.24 -21.72 -29.80
C ILE A 46 -9.62 -22.21 -29.34
N GLY A 47 -10.27 -21.49 -28.44
CA GLY A 47 -11.59 -21.84 -27.91
C GLY A 47 -12.74 -21.80 -28.92
N ARG A 48 -12.53 -21.22 -30.11
CA ARG A 48 -13.51 -21.22 -31.22
C ARG A 48 -13.34 -22.40 -32.18
N LEU A 49 -12.23 -23.12 -32.11
CA LEU A 49 -11.96 -24.23 -33.02
C LEU A 49 -12.87 -25.41 -32.69
N THR A 50 -13.43 -26.01 -33.73
CA THR A 50 -14.15 -27.29 -33.61
C THR A 50 -13.18 -28.44 -33.37
N PRO A 51 -13.64 -29.59 -32.83
CA PRO A 51 -12.77 -30.77 -32.64
C PRO A 51 -12.08 -31.24 -33.94
N ALA A 52 -12.76 -31.13 -35.08
CA ALA A 52 -12.18 -31.46 -36.38
C ALA A 52 -11.05 -30.49 -36.78
N GLN A 53 -11.23 -29.19 -36.50
CA GLN A 53 -10.20 -28.17 -36.75
C GLN A 53 -9.01 -28.32 -35.81
N LEU A 54 -9.23 -28.65 -34.54
CA LEU A 54 -8.15 -28.95 -33.58
C LEU A 54 -7.32 -30.15 -34.05
N LYS A 55 -7.99 -31.24 -34.45
CA LYS A 55 -7.32 -32.43 -35.01
C LYS A 55 -6.53 -32.10 -36.28
N ALA A 56 -7.10 -31.30 -37.19
CA ALA A 56 -6.42 -30.88 -38.42
C ALA A 56 -5.21 -29.97 -38.14
N ALA A 57 -5.28 -29.14 -37.09
CA ALA A 57 -4.18 -28.29 -36.63
C ALA A 57 -3.13 -29.04 -35.79
N GLY A 58 -3.36 -30.33 -35.46
CA GLY A 58 -2.47 -31.11 -34.59
C GLY A 58 -2.48 -30.66 -33.13
N ILE A 59 -3.56 -29.99 -32.67
CA ILE A 59 -3.71 -29.53 -31.29
C ILE A 59 -4.51 -30.58 -30.51
N ASN A 60 -4.01 -30.98 -29.35
CA ASN A 60 -4.74 -31.86 -28.44
C ASN A 60 -5.95 -31.11 -27.86
N ALA A 61 -7.11 -31.78 -27.82
CA ALA A 61 -8.32 -31.22 -27.26
C ALA A 61 -8.20 -30.94 -25.75
N ASP A 62 -7.47 -31.79 -25.03
CA ASP A 62 -7.24 -31.63 -23.58
C ASP A 62 -6.40 -30.37 -23.32
N ASP A 63 -5.31 -30.17 -24.06
CA ASP A 63 -4.48 -28.96 -23.96
C ASP A 63 -5.30 -27.69 -24.27
N ALA A 64 -6.17 -27.74 -25.29
CA ALA A 64 -7.04 -26.60 -25.62
C ALA A 64 -8.04 -26.27 -24.48
N ALA A 65 -8.56 -27.29 -23.81
CA ALA A 65 -9.42 -27.13 -22.64
C ALA A 65 -8.64 -26.57 -21.44
N GLU A 66 -7.44 -27.08 -21.18
CA GLU A 66 -6.55 -26.59 -20.12
C GLU A 66 -6.16 -25.13 -20.33
N ILE A 67 -5.75 -24.75 -21.54
CA ILE A 67 -5.45 -23.35 -21.91
C ILE A 67 -6.64 -22.44 -21.61
N SER A 68 -7.86 -22.91 -21.93
CA SER A 68 -9.08 -22.13 -21.70
C SER A 68 -9.38 -21.97 -20.20
N ALA A 69 -9.16 -23.03 -19.40
CA ALA A 69 -9.32 -23.00 -17.95
C ALA A 69 -8.31 -22.05 -17.29
N LEU A 70 -7.03 -22.17 -17.63
CA LEU A 70 -5.96 -21.29 -17.13
C LEU A 70 -6.20 -19.82 -17.51
N ALA A 71 -6.72 -19.54 -18.71
CA ALA A 71 -7.06 -18.18 -19.10
C ALA A 71 -8.24 -17.60 -18.31
N ALA A 72 -9.25 -18.43 -17.98
CA ALA A 72 -10.36 -18.01 -17.14
C ALA A 72 -9.88 -17.69 -15.71
N GLU A 73 -9.03 -18.54 -15.14
CA GLU A 73 -8.39 -18.32 -13.85
C GLU A 73 -7.52 -17.06 -13.85
N HIS A 74 -6.66 -16.87 -14.86
CA HIS A 74 -5.85 -15.66 -15.02
C HIS A 74 -6.71 -14.39 -15.04
N LYS A 75 -7.81 -14.39 -15.80
CA LYS A 75 -8.76 -13.27 -15.86
C LYS A 75 -9.38 -12.99 -14.48
N ARG A 76 -9.77 -14.05 -13.78
CA ARG A 76 -10.32 -13.97 -12.42
C ARG A 76 -9.32 -13.38 -11.43
N ILE A 77 -8.07 -13.83 -11.45
CA ILE A 77 -6.96 -13.26 -10.66
C ILE A 77 -6.76 -11.79 -10.99
N SER A 78 -6.79 -11.41 -12.28
CA SER A 78 -6.61 -10.02 -12.69
C SER A 78 -7.69 -9.10 -12.11
N ALA A 79 -8.95 -9.52 -12.13
CA ALA A 79 -10.06 -8.76 -11.53
C ALA A 79 -9.90 -8.60 -10.01
N LEU A 80 -9.44 -9.65 -9.31
CA LEU A 80 -9.13 -9.58 -7.88
C LEU A 80 -8.00 -8.60 -7.58
N LEU A 81 -6.94 -8.61 -8.39
CA LEU A 81 -5.81 -7.72 -8.22
C LEU A 81 -6.25 -6.25 -8.34
N GLU A 82 -7.05 -5.91 -9.35
CA GLU A 82 -7.59 -4.55 -9.51
C GLU A 82 -8.46 -4.13 -8.31
N ALA A 83 -9.37 -5.01 -7.86
CA ALA A 83 -10.21 -4.73 -6.70
C ALA A 83 -9.39 -4.56 -5.41
N SER A 84 -8.38 -5.41 -5.20
CA SER A 84 -7.50 -5.38 -4.03
C SER A 84 -6.60 -4.12 -4.00
N ALA A 85 -6.13 -3.67 -5.17
CA ALA A 85 -5.37 -2.44 -5.29
C ALA A 85 -6.23 -1.24 -4.87
N LYS A 86 -7.50 -1.18 -5.31
CA LYS A 86 -8.42 -0.14 -4.89
C LYS A 86 -8.76 -0.20 -3.40
N MET A 87 -8.96 -1.40 -2.85
CA MET A 87 -9.16 -1.57 -1.40
C MET A 87 -7.96 -1.06 -0.60
N THR A 88 -6.74 -1.35 -1.06
CA THR A 88 -5.50 -0.86 -0.43
C THR A 88 -5.41 0.67 -0.46
N GLU A 89 -5.77 1.29 -1.58
CA GLU A 89 -5.88 2.75 -1.72
C GLU A 89 -6.87 3.33 -0.70
N LEU A 90 -8.09 2.79 -0.61
CA LEU A 90 -9.11 3.23 0.34
C LEU A 90 -8.66 3.08 1.81
N LEU A 91 -7.92 2.02 2.14
CA LEU A 91 -7.33 1.84 3.47
C LEU A 91 -6.26 2.90 3.76
N HIS A 92 -5.43 3.25 2.78
CA HIS A 92 -4.44 4.33 2.92
C HIS A 92 -5.11 5.68 3.15
N GLU A 93 -6.13 6.03 2.37
CA GLU A 93 -6.92 7.25 2.54
C GLU A 93 -7.59 7.29 3.92
N THR A 94 -8.24 6.20 4.31
CA THR A 94 -8.88 6.07 5.63
C THR A 94 -7.87 6.25 6.76
N ARG A 95 -6.67 5.67 6.64
CA ARG A 95 -5.59 5.85 7.61
C ARG A 95 -5.18 7.32 7.73
N MET A 96 -5.08 8.05 6.62
CA MET A 96 -4.75 9.47 6.61
C MET A 96 -5.85 10.31 7.29
N ASP A 97 -7.12 10.06 6.94
CA ASP A 97 -8.28 10.73 7.56
C ASP A 97 -8.32 10.50 9.08
N ARG A 98 -8.14 9.24 9.51
CA ARG A 98 -8.10 8.90 10.95
C ARG A 98 -6.90 9.53 11.64
N GLY A 99 -5.74 9.54 10.99
CA GLY A 99 -4.55 10.23 11.49
C GLY A 99 -4.79 11.74 11.70
N HIS A 100 -5.42 12.40 10.73
CA HIS A 100 -5.82 13.81 10.86
C HIS A 100 -6.79 14.02 12.03
N THR A 101 -7.83 13.20 12.12
CA THR A 101 -8.82 13.27 13.20
C THR A 101 -8.15 13.12 14.58
N ILE A 102 -7.26 12.13 14.73
CA ILE A 102 -6.49 11.93 15.97
C ILE A 102 -5.65 13.17 16.28
N ALA A 103 -4.90 13.70 15.31
CA ALA A 103 -4.05 14.88 15.51
C ALA A 103 -4.86 16.10 16.00
N THR A 104 -6.02 16.36 15.40
CA THR A 104 -6.95 17.41 15.83
C THR A 104 -7.40 17.21 17.26
N ARG A 105 -7.80 15.98 17.63
CA ARG A 105 -8.21 15.66 19.01
C ARG A 105 -7.09 15.82 20.02
N LEU A 106 -5.86 15.45 19.67
CA LEU A 106 -4.69 15.64 20.53
C LEU A 106 -4.39 17.14 20.75
N ALA A 107 -4.54 17.97 19.72
CA ALA A 107 -4.36 19.41 19.82
C ALA A 107 -5.44 20.06 20.73
N GLU A 108 -6.70 19.67 20.54
CA GLU A 108 -7.80 20.09 21.42
C GLU A 108 -7.56 19.71 22.88
N ALA A 109 -7.23 18.44 23.13
CA ALA A 109 -6.94 17.93 24.47
C ALA A 109 -5.78 18.67 25.13
N THR A 110 -4.71 18.95 24.37
CA THR A 110 -3.58 19.76 24.82
C THR A 110 -4.00 21.17 25.21
N GLY A 111 -4.80 21.83 24.37
CA GLY A 111 -5.33 23.16 24.67
C GLY A 111 -6.21 23.18 25.92
N GLN A 112 -7.04 22.16 26.10
CA GLN A 112 -7.87 22.01 27.30
C GLN A 112 -7.03 21.81 28.56
N ALA A 113 -6.03 20.93 28.52
CA ALA A 113 -5.12 20.67 29.64
C ALA A 113 -4.36 21.93 30.06
N LYS A 114 -3.82 22.69 29.09
CA LYS A 114 -3.14 23.96 29.34
C LYS A 114 -4.06 24.97 30.03
N ARG A 115 -5.26 25.20 29.48
CA ARG A 115 -6.25 26.12 30.09
C ARG A 115 -6.66 25.72 31.50
N ARG A 116 -6.72 24.41 31.79
CA ARG A 116 -7.03 23.91 33.12
C ARG A 116 -5.86 24.13 34.09
N ALA A 117 -4.64 23.86 33.65
CA ALA A 117 -3.44 24.07 34.44
C ALA A 117 -3.21 25.54 34.79
N GLU A 118 -3.45 26.45 33.85
CA GLU A 118 -3.34 27.91 34.04
C GLU A 118 -4.25 28.45 35.15
N ARG A 119 -5.40 27.80 35.40
CA ARG A 119 -6.39 28.22 36.40
C ARG A 119 -6.28 27.45 37.72
N SER A 120 -5.35 26.50 37.82
CA SER A 120 -5.21 25.62 38.97
C SER A 120 -3.94 25.96 39.77
N PRO A 121 -3.99 26.01 41.11
CA PRO A 121 -2.77 26.11 41.92
C PRO A 121 -1.84 24.90 41.73
N ASN A 122 -2.40 23.74 41.31
CA ASN A 122 -1.66 22.51 41.05
C ASN A 122 -1.41 22.28 39.54
N GLY A 123 -1.20 23.35 38.76
CA GLY A 123 -1.05 23.25 37.30
C GLY A 123 0.06 22.29 36.85
N ALA A 124 1.17 22.22 37.60
CA ALA A 124 2.27 21.31 37.31
C ALA A 124 1.86 19.83 37.44
N GLU A 125 1.06 19.48 38.45
CA GLU A 125 0.54 18.11 38.64
C GLU A 125 -0.41 17.70 37.51
N ILE A 126 -1.11 18.67 36.91
CA ILE A 126 -2.02 18.44 35.77
C ILE A 126 -1.23 18.18 34.49
N LEU A 127 -0.17 18.95 34.23
CA LEU A 127 0.60 18.85 32.99
C LEU A 127 1.67 17.75 33.02
N GLY A 128 2.20 17.40 34.20
CA GLY A 128 3.26 16.41 34.35
C GLY A 128 2.96 15.08 33.64
N PRO A 129 1.79 14.45 33.89
CA PRO A 129 1.40 13.22 33.21
C PRO A 129 1.17 13.36 31.69
N LEU A 130 1.06 14.58 31.16
CA LEU A 130 0.79 14.88 29.75
C LEU A 130 2.05 15.33 29.00
N THR A 131 3.24 15.09 29.54
CA THR A 131 4.52 15.53 28.96
C THR A 131 4.68 15.07 27.51
N ASP A 132 4.40 13.79 27.20
CA ASP A 132 4.57 13.25 25.83
C ASP A 132 3.60 13.90 24.83
N LEU A 133 2.36 14.16 25.25
CA LEU A 133 1.37 14.87 24.46
C LEU A 133 1.84 16.30 24.15
N LEU A 134 2.37 17.00 25.16
CA LEU A 134 2.91 18.35 25.01
C LEU A 134 4.13 18.35 24.08
N GLN A 135 5.04 17.38 24.23
CA GLN A 135 6.20 17.24 23.37
C GLN A 135 5.80 16.96 21.92
N TYR A 136 4.83 16.07 21.68
CA TYR A 136 4.30 15.77 20.36
C TYR A 136 3.79 17.05 19.68
N GLN A 137 2.95 17.84 20.37
CA GLN A 137 2.39 19.09 19.83
C GLN A 137 3.45 20.19 19.62
N LEU A 138 4.48 20.25 20.48
CA LEU A 138 5.57 21.21 20.36
C LEU A 138 6.65 20.79 19.35
N GLY A 139 6.67 19.52 18.94
CA GLY A 139 7.66 18.96 18.03
C GLY A 139 7.90 19.79 16.76
N PRO A 140 6.85 20.20 16.02
CA PRO A 140 7.01 21.08 14.86
C PRO A 140 7.66 22.43 15.18
N ALA A 141 7.24 23.08 16.27
CA ALA A 141 7.80 24.36 16.69
C ALA A 141 9.28 24.23 17.11
N ASN A 142 9.62 23.16 17.84
CA ASN A 142 10.98 22.85 18.27
C ASN A 142 11.91 22.59 17.06
N LYS A 143 11.45 21.81 16.08
CA LYS A 143 12.18 21.61 14.81
C LYS A 143 12.38 22.92 14.07
N GLY A 144 11.35 23.75 13.96
CA GLY A 144 11.43 25.06 13.31
C GLY A 144 12.44 26.00 14.00
N ALA A 145 12.46 26.03 15.33
CA ALA A 145 13.43 26.79 16.11
C ALA A 145 14.86 26.27 15.87
N ALA A 146 15.05 24.95 15.88
CA ALA A 146 16.35 24.33 15.63
C ALA A 146 16.88 24.64 14.23
N THR A 147 16.04 24.58 13.19
CA THR A 147 16.44 24.94 11.82
C THR A 147 16.85 26.41 11.72
N LYS A 148 16.11 27.33 12.35
CA LYS A 148 16.46 28.76 12.37
C LYS A 148 17.77 29.03 13.11
N ALA A 149 18.01 28.34 14.21
CA ALA A 149 19.26 28.46 14.97
C ALA A 149 20.46 27.99 14.14
N LYS A 150 20.35 26.84 13.46
CA LYS A 150 21.39 26.34 12.54
C LYS A 150 21.65 27.29 11.37
N ALA A 151 20.61 27.83 10.76
CA ALA A 151 20.75 28.80 9.67
C ALA A 151 21.49 30.08 10.12
N LYS A 152 21.28 30.53 11.36
CA LYS A 152 21.98 31.69 11.95
C LYS A 152 23.45 31.39 12.30
N ALA A 153 23.78 30.15 12.64
CA ALA A 153 25.15 29.74 12.99
C ALA A 153 26.09 29.65 11.76
N GLY A 154 25.55 29.75 10.54
CA GLY A 154 26.31 29.58 9.30
C GLY A 154 26.67 28.11 9.01
N PRO A 155 27.07 27.77 7.77
CA PRO A 155 27.56 26.44 7.48
C PRO A 155 28.84 26.21 8.28
N GLU A 156 28.81 25.21 9.17
CA GLU A 156 30.02 24.67 9.80
C GLU A 156 30.98 24.34 8.66
N LYS A 157 32.13 25.03 8.62
CA LYS A 157 33.20 24.70 7.68
C LYS A 157 33.59 23.26 8.00
N ILE A 158 33.15 22.31 7.18
CA ILE A 158 33.65 20.95 7.19
C ILE A 158 35.14 21.10 6.89
N SER A 159 35.97 21.02 7.94
CA SER A 159 37.40 21.11 7.82
C SER A 159 37.85 19.93 6.97
N ASP A 160 38.24 20.25 5.73
CA ASP A 160 38.84 19.36 4.76
C ASP A 160 40.14 18.80 5.33
N THR A 161 39.99 17.75 6.13
CA THR A 161 41.09 16.91 6.61
C THR A 161 41.18 15.74 5.65
N SER A 162 41.55 16.05 4.41
CA SER A 162 41.98 15.03 3.46
C SER A 162 43.18 14.28 4.07
N PRO A 163 43.10 12.94 4.23
CA PRO A 163 44.22 12.17 4.74
C PRO A 163 45.34 12.20 3.71
N VAL A 164 46.51 12.67 4.13
CA VAL A 164 47.74 12.56 3.35
C VAL A 164 48.14 11.08 3.35
N GLU A 165 47.91 10.39 2.24
CA GLU A 165 48.49 9.07 2.00
C GLU A 165 50.01 9.21 1.85
N ALA A 166 50.74 8.38 2.59
CA ALA A 166 52.20 8.23 2.56
C ALA A 166 52.56 6.86 1.99
#